data_AF-A0A087BFK5-F1
#
_entry.id   AF-A0A087BFK5-F1
#
_cell.length_a   1.000
_cell.length_b   1.000
_cell.length_c   1.000
_cell.angle_alpha   90.00
_cell.angle_beta   90.00
_cell.angle_gamma   90.00
#
_symmetry.space_group_name_H-M   'P 1'
#
loop_
_entity.id
_entity.type
_entity.pdbx_description
1 polymer ?
#
loop_
_entity_poly.entity_id
_entity_poly.type
_entity_poly.pdbx_seq_one_letter_code
_entity_poly.pdbx_strand_id
1 'polypeptide(L)' 'MGTATLTAPITDEGMRMTPGELIEEFYERLADLNTDMRNPRIYLVPKPGVITVDRPSRRVSAVVEYADKKHFRRSR' A
#
# COMPACT_ATOMS: atom_id res chain seq x y z
N MET A 1 -16.65 5.77 0.83
CA MET A 1 -15.24 5.31 0.85
C MET A 1 -15.05 4.45 2.09
N GLY A 2 -14.19 3.45 2.02
CA GLY A 2 -13.87 2.58 3.16
C GLY A 2 -12.41 2.72 3.57
N THR A 3 -12.04 2.15 4.70
CA THR A 3 -10.65 2.08 5.17
C THR A 3 -10.17 0.63 5.21
N ALA A 4 -8.90 0.40 4.88
CA ALA A 4 -8.27 -0.91 4.98
C ALA A 4 -6.83 -0.77 5.51
N THR A 5 -6.35 -1.79 6.22
CA THR A 5 -4.93 -1.89 6.56
C THR A 5 -4.22 -2.63 5.44
N LEU A 6 -3.33 -1.93 4.73
CA LEU A 6 -2.40 -2.57 3.81
C LEU A 6 -1.12 -2.93 4.55
N THR A 7 -0.54 -4.08 4.19
CA THR A 7 0.71 -4.52 4.76
C THR A 7 1.60 -5.18 3.72
N ALA A 8 2.87 -4.87 3.79
CA ALA A 8 3.93 -5.37 2.94
C ALA A 8 5.00 -6.04 3.82
N PRO A 9 5.47 -7.25 3.48
CA PRO A 9 6.60 -7.84 4.19
C PRO A 9 7.91 -7.10 3.85
N ILE A 10 8.80 -7.01 4.83
CA ILE A 10 10.20 -6.57 4.65
C ILE A 10 11.05 -7.81 4.33
N THR A 11 11.60 -7.85 3.12
CA THR A 11 12.48 -8.93 2.64
C THR A 11 13.83 -8.92 3.39
N ASP A 12 14.67 -9.94 3.21
CA ASP A 12 16.00 -9.95 3.84
C ASP A 12 16.88 -8.80 3.32
N GLU A 13 16.70 -8.43 2.06
CA GLU A 13 17.31 -7.24 1.45
C GLU A 13 16.73 -5.96 2.06
N GLY A 14 15.40 -5.86 2.19
CA GLY A 14 14.72 -4.73 2.81
C GLY A 14 15.14 -4.46 4.26
N MET A 15 15.64 -5.48 4.99
CA MET A 15 16.19 -5.28 6.33
C MET A 15 17.43 -4.38 6.34
N ARG A 16 18.12 -4.20 5.20
CA ARG A 16 19.29 -3.34 5.04
C ARG A 16 18.94 -1.97 4.49
N MET A 17 17.74 -1.80 3.94
CA MET A 17 17.23 -0.53 3.43
C MET A 17 16.92 0.45 4.56
N THR A 18 16.99 1.74 4.26
CA THR A 18 16.51 2.84 5.10
C THR A 18 14.98 2.82 5.21
N PRO A 19 14.39 3.49 6.23
CA PRO A 19 12.95 3.64 6.30
C PRO A 19 12.33 4.32 5.05
N GLY A 20 13.06 5.25 4.43
CA GLY A 20 12.60 5.95 3.22
C GLY A 20 12.45 5.01 2.03
N GLU A 21 13.47 4.19 1.77
CA GLU A 21 13.44 3.17 0.70
C GLU A 21 12.32 2.15 0.93
N LEU A 22 12.10 1.71 2.17
CA LEU A 22 10.98 0.82 2.50
C LEU A 22 9.59 1.46 2.29
N ILE A 23 9.49 2.77 2.48
CA ILE A 23 8.27 3.54 2.19
C ILE A 23 8.07 3.66 0.68
N GLU A 24 9.13 3.88 -0.09
CA GLU A 24 9.09 3.91 -1.56
C GLU A 24 8.63 2.56 -2.13
N GLU A 25 9.22 1.44 -1.70
CA GLU A 25 8.77 0.10 -2.09
C GLU A 25 7.29 -0.14 -1.71
N PHE A 26 6.83 0.41 -0.58
CA PHE A 26 5.44 0.30 -0.18
C PHE A 26 4.50 1.05 -1.13
N TYR A 27 4.91 2.22 -1.63
CA TYR A 27 4.15 2.97 -2.63
C TYR A 27 4.10 2.24 -3.98
N GLU A 28 5.21 1.64 -4.41
CA GLU A 28 5.25 0.83 -5.64
C GLU A 28 4.26 -0.34 -5.56
N ARG A 29 4.27 -1.09 -4.45
CA ARG A 29 3.30 -2.17 -4.22
C ARG A 29 1.86 -1.69 -4.19
N LEU A 30 1.60 -0.49 -3.66
CA LEU A 30 0.27 0.12 -3.68
C LEU A 30 -0.16 0.47 -5.12
N ALA A 31 0.77 0.97 -5.96
CA ALA A 31 0.53 1.23 -7.37
C ALA A 31 0.23 -0.06 -8.15
N ASP A 32 0.96 -1.15 -7.86
CA ASP A 32 0.70 -2.48 -8.43
C ASP A 32 -0.70 -2.99 -8.06
N LEU A 33 -1.08 -2.89 -6.78
CA LEU A 33 -2.43 -3.23 -6.32
C LEU A 33 -3.50 -2.42 -7.05
N ASN A 34 -3.27 -1.12 -7.23
CA ASN A 34 -4.20 -0.25 -7.93
C ASN A 34 -4.32 -0.60 -9.42
N THR A 35 -3.26 -1.13 -10.03
CA THR A 35 -3.26 -1.54 -11.44
C THR A 35 -3.83 -2.96 -11.65
N ASP A 36 -3.73 -3.86 -10.65
CA ASP A 36 -4.26 -5.23 -10.75
C ASP A 36 -5.79 -5.22 -10.99
N MET A 37 -6.20 -5.72 -12.15
CA MET A 37 -7.60 -5.78 -12.57
C MET A 37 -8.46 -6.72 -11.73
N ARG A 38 -7.84 -7.68 -11.03
CA ARG A 38 -8.50 -8.60 -10.10
C ARG A 38 -8.75 -7.95 -8.74
N ASN A 39 -7.94 -6.95 -8.34
CA ASN A 39 -8.19 -6.18 -7.13
C ASN A 39 -9.39 -5.25 -7.35
N PRO A 40 -10.51 -5.41 -6.60
CA PRO A 40 -11.72 -4.63 -6.82
C PRO A 40 -11.63 -3.20 -6.28
N ARG A 41 -10.53 -2.82 -5.62
CA ARG A 41 -10.38 -1.53 -4.92
C ARG A 41 -9.29 -0.66 -5.54
N ILE A 42 -9.50 0.65 -5.47
CA ILE A 42 -8.46 1.66 -5.65
C ILE A 42 -8.13 2.21 -4.27
N TYR A 43 -6.90 2.05 -3.83
CA TYR A 43 -6.37 2.58 -2.59
C TYR A 43 -5.80 3.97 -2.83
N LEU A 44 -6.16 4.92 -1.96
CA LEU A 44 -5.54 6.23 -1.95
C LEU A 44 -4.15 6.15 -1.35
N VAL A 45 -3.22 6.92 -1.91
CA VAL A 45 -1.84 7.00 -1.42
C VAL A 45 -1.85 7.57 0.00
N PRO A 46 -1.38 6.84 1.02
CA PRO A 46 -1.29 7.37 2.39
C PRO A 46 -0.21 8.45 2.45
N LYS A 47 -0.35 9.41 3.38
CA LYS A 47 0.74 10.35 3.66
C LYS A 47 1.92 9.60 4.30
N PRO A 48 3.19 10.02 4.08
CA PRO A 48 4.35 9.33 4.64
C PRO A 48 4.29 9.12 6.16
N GLY A 49 3.80 10.11 6.91
CA GLY A 49 3.70 10.03 8.38
C GLY A 49 2.65 9.06 8.93
N VAL A 50 1.88 8.40 8.06
CA VAL A 50 0.88 7.36 8.45
C VAL A 50 1.42 5.95 8.19
N ILE A 51 2.57 5.83 7.53
CA ILE A 51 3.21 4.55 7.22
C ILE A 51 4.07 4.13 8.40
N THR A 52 3.82 2.93 8.91
CA THR A 52 4.59 2.32 9.99
C THR A 52 5.56 1.30 9.43
N VAL A 53 6.85 1.48 9.71
CA VAL A 53 7.91 0.51 9.42
C VAL A 53 8.26 -0.23 10.73
N ASP A 54 7.79 -1.47 10.84
CA ASP A 54 8.05 -2.36 11.97
C ASP A 54 9.08 -3.43 11.56
N ARG A 55 10.36 -3.17 11.87
CA ARG A 55 11.46 -4.10 11.58
C ARG A 55 11.41 -5.38 12.42
N PRO A 56 11.16 -5.35 13.75
CA PRO A 56 10.99 -6.56 14.54
C PRO A 56 9.97 -7.54 13.94
N SER A 57 8.83 -7.03 13.50
CA SER A 57 7.79 -7.86 12.86
C SER A 57 8.00 -8.04 11.35
N ARG A 58 9.03 -7.41 10.77
CA ARG A 58 9.37 -7.38 9.34
C ARG A 58 8.21 -6.93 8.45
N ARG A 59 7.56 -5.82 8.79
CA ARG A 59 6.37 -5.30 8.07
C ARG A 59 6.42 -3.80 7.87
N VAL A 60 5.96 -3.36 6.70
CA VAL A 60 5.56 -1.97 6.43
C VAL A 60 4.04 -1.96 6.29
N SER A 61 3.35 -1.06 6.98
CA SER A 61 1.90 -1.01 6.96
C SER A 61 1.34 0.40 7.01
N ALA A 62 0.14 0.58 6.47
CA ALA A 62 -0.59 1.83 6.56
C ALA A 62 -2.09 1.55 6.56
N VAL A 63 -2.83 2.36 7.32
CA VAL A 63 -4.28 2.48 7.14
C VAL A 63 -4.50 3.40 5.95
N VAL A 64 -5.19 2.88 4.93
CA VAL A 64 -5.47 3.61 3.68
C VAL A 64 -6.97 3.70 3.45
N GLU A 65 -7.40 4.78 2.84
CA GLU A 65 -8.73 4.88 2.29
C GLU A 65 -8.82 4.16 0.94
N TYR A 66 -9.98 3.64 0.61
CA TYR A 66 -10.24 3.01 -0.67
C TYR A 66 -11.63 3.32 -1.22
N ALA A 67 -11.74 3.18 -2.54
CA ALA A 67 -12.99 3.16 -3.28
C ALA A 67 -13.09 1.91 -4.14
N ASP A 68 -14.29 1.37 -4.35
CA ASP A 68 -14.46 0.22 -5.23
C ASP A 68 -14.35 0.64 -6.71
N LYS A 69 -13.53 -0.07 -7.49
CA LYS A 69 -13.34 0.12 -8.94
C LYS A 69 -14.65 0.07 -9.71
N LYS A 70 -15.64 -0.71 -9.25
CA LYS A 70 -16.96 -0.83 -9.88
C LYS A 70 -17.71 0.52 -9.97
N HIS A 71 -17.46 1.45 -9.04
CA HIS A 71 -18.08 2.78 -9.07
C HIS A 71 -17.51 3.68 -10.17
N PHE A 72 -16.30 3.38 -10.65
CA PHE A 72 -15.63 4.12 -11.73
C PHE A 72 -15.79 3.44 -13.10
N ARG A 73 -16.18 2.16 -13.14
CA ARG A 73 -16.43 1.39 -14.39
C ARG A 73 -17.73 1.77 -15.11
N ARG A 74 -18.57 2.65 -14.55
CA ARG A 74 -19.88 3.05 -15.13
C ARG A 74 -19.82 4.17 -16.17
N SER A 75 -18.65 4.55 -16.65
CA SER A 75 -18.47 5.67 -17.59
C SER A 75 -18.31 5.26 -19.06
N ARG A 76 -18.81 4.09 -19.47
CA ARG A 76 -18.87 3.69 -20.89
C ARG A 76 -20.16 2.94 -21.18
#